data_AF-A0A3R9VRT7-F1
#
_entry.id   AF-A0A3R9VRT7-F1
#
_cell.length_a   1.000
_cell.length_b   1.000
_cell.length_c   1.000
_cell.angle_alpha   90.00
_cell.angle_beta   90.00
_cell.angle_gamma   90.00
#
_symmetry.space_group_name_H-M   'P 1'
#
loop_
_entity.id
_entity.type
_entity.pdbx_description
1 polymer ?
#
loop_
_entity_poly.entity_id
_entity_poly.type
_entity_poly.pdbx_seq_one_letter_code
_entity_poly.pdbx_strand_id
1 'polypeptide(L)'
;MKTKLVRAARWLALTLAIIGYGLLLWRGPWLLDGAHIRSSDLQPADGVVITGVRTMLVALGAGVIAGIGLYYTSRNHKLAQEQFKHTQQQFELSQAQFYLAQDQFRHAQSQASHDRKKDRIAQEMTREAQVTERYVAAIKLLASDKQTERLGAVHSLHRIALDSPRDRNTIIQVLTVFEREVRLEIDYRKALEAERNQGYNVIEGPIGDRRPSLDDMEAAQYVVDRLKGINRGSERAES
;
A
#
# COMPACT_ATOMS: atom_id res chain seq x y z
N MET A 1 -48.06 -6.57 18.17
CA MET A 1 -48.24 -6.40 19.64
C MET A 1 -48.89 -7.61 20.33
N LYS A 2 -49.91 -8.26 19.72
CA LYS A 2 -50.62 -9.42 20.31
C LYS A 2 -49.73 -10.61 20.70
N THR A 3 -48.67 -10.92 19.94
CA THR A 3 -47.76 -12.04 20.23
C THR A 3 -46.86 -11.80 21.45
N LYS A 4 -46.45 -10.55 21.71
CA LYS A 4 -45.67 -10.19 22.89
C LYS A 4 -46.52 -10.29 24.16
N LEU A 5 -47.79 -9.88 24.10
CA LEU A 5 -48.76 -10.03 25.19
C LEU A 5 -49.07 -11.50 25.52
N VAL A 6 -49.27 -12.35 24.52
CA VAL A 6 -49.50 -13.80 24.74
C VAL A 6 -48.26 -14.47 25.34
N ARG A 7 -47.06 -14.08 24.90
CA ARG A 7 -45.80 -14.58 25.51
C ARG A 7 -45.67 -14.11 26.95
N ALA A 8 -45.93 -12.82 27.23
CA ALA A 8 -45.89 -12.28 28.60
C ALA A 8 -46.90 -12.98 29.52
N ALA A 9 -48.13 -13.20 29.06
CA ALA A 9 -49.15 -13.92 29.84
C ALA A 9 -48.74 -15.38 30.13
N ARG A 10 -48.12 -16.07 29.18
CA ARG A 10 -47.61 -17.44 29.38
C ARG A 10 -46.46 -17.49 30.38
N TRP A 11 -45.53 -16.54 30.32
CA TRP A 11 -44.46 -16.42 31.31
C TRP A 11 -45.00 -16.12 32.71
N LEU A 12 -45.98 -15.22 32.82
CA LEU A 12 -46.61 -14.85 34.09
C LEU A 12 -47.37 -16.04 34.71
N ALA A 13 -48.10 -16.81 33.89
CA ALA A 13 -48.76 -18.04 34.32
C ALA A 13 -47.76 -19.12 34.77
N LEU A 14 -46.63 -19.28 34.07
CA LEU A 14 -45.56 -20.19 34.47
C LEU A 14 -44.93 -19.77 35.80
N THR A 15 -44.64 -18.48 35.99
CA THR A 15 -44.11 -17.99 37.27
C THR A 15 -45.09 -18.20 38.41
N LEU A 16 -46.39 -17.95 38.19
CA LEU A 16 -47.44 -18.23 39.17
C LEU A 16 -47.54 -19.72 39.50
N ALA A 17 -47.40 -20.60 38.50
CA ALA A 17 -47.40 -22.05 38.71
C ALA A 17 -46.17 -22.51 39.52
N ILE A 18 -44.98 -21.98 39.24
CA ILE A 18 -43.75 -22.28 40.01
C ILE A 18 -43.86 -21.78 41.45
N ILE A 19 -44.35 -20.55 41.65
CA ILE A 19 -44.59 -19.98 42.98
C ILE A 19 -45.65 -20.80 43.73
N GLY A 20 -46.75 -21.15 43.08
CA GLY A 20 -47.81 -21.98 43.64
C GLY A 20 -47.31 -23.37 44.04
N TYR A 21 -46.46 -23.99 43.22
CA TYR A 21 -45.82 -25.27 43.52
C TYR A 21 -44.83 -25.17 44.70
N GLY A 22 -44.03 -24.11 44.77
CA GLY A 22 -43.17 -23.83 45.92
C GLY A 22 -43.95 -23.60 47.22
N LEU A 23 -45.06 -22.85 47.15
CA LEU A 23 -45.99 -22.66 48.26
C LEU A 23 -46.68 -23.97 48.67
N LEU A 24 -47.03 -24.83 47.72
CA LEU A 24 -47.58 -26.16 47.98
C LEU A 24 -46.57 -27.06 48.72
N LEU A 25 -45.30 -27.01 48.35
CA LEU A 25 -44.24 -27.73 49.06
C LEU A 25 -44.03 -27.22 50.49
N TRP A 26 -44.13 -25.91 50.70
CA TRP A 26 -43.96 -25.30 52.03
C TRP A 26 -45.19 -25.51 52.92
N ARG A 27 -46.37 -25.15 52.42
CA ARG A 27 -47.65 -25.03 53.17
C ARG A 27 -48.57 -26.24 53.01
N GLY A 28 -48.39 -27.06 51.98
CA GLY A 28 -49.22 -28.24 51.69
C GLY A 28 -49.32 -29.24 52.84
N PRO A 29 -48.23 -29.55 53.56
CA PRO A 29 -48.33 -30.46 54.70
C PRO A 29 -49.21 -29.92 55.83
N TRP A 30 -49.24 -28.61 56.03
CA TRP A 30 -50.11 -27.95 57.03
C TRP A 30 -51.56 -27.81 56.58
N LEU A 31 -51.81 -27.79 55.26
CA LEU A 31 -53.14 -27.69 54.66
C LEU A 31 -53.88 -29.04 54.69
N LEU A 32 -53.15 -30.14 54.52
CA LEU A 32 -53.69 -31.51 54.65
C LEU A 32 -54.05 -31.83 56.12
N ASP A 33 -53.29 -31.31 57.09
CA ASP A 33 -53.61 -31.43 58.53
C ASP A 33 -54.90 -30.69 58.93
N GLY A 34 -55.21 -29.54 58.30
CA GLY A 34 -56.37 -28.73 58.66
C GLY A 34 -57.74 -29.33 58.32
N ALA A 35 -57.80 -30.26 57.36
CA ALA A 35 -59.05 -30.88 56.93
C ALA A 35 -59.47 -32.11 57.77
N HIS A 36 -58.58 -32.65 58.61
CA HIS A 36 -58.83 -33.89 59.37
C HIS A 36 -58.66 -33.80 60.90
N ILE A 37 -58.27 -32.66 61.48
CA ILE A 37 -58.04 -32.58 62.94
C ILE A 37 -59.12 -31.75 63.64
N ARG A 38 -60.11 -32.44 64.22
CA ARG A 38 -60.77 -32.04 65.48
C ARG A 38 -60.24 -32.99 66.58
N SER A 39 -59.72 -32.37 67.64
CA SER A 39 -59.25 -32.92 68.93
C SER A 39 -58.00 -33.83 68.99
N SER A 40 -56.90 -33.22 69.43
CA SER A 40 -56.11 -33.60 70.62
C SER A 40 -55.53 -35.03 70.74
N ASP A 41 -54.46 -35.36 70.01
CA ASP A 41 -53.22 -35.98 70.54
C ASP A 41 -52.19 -36.11 69.40
N LEU A 42 -51.02 -35.48 69.49
CA LEU A 42 -50.01 -35.56 68.42
C LEU A 42 -49.19 -36.86 68.55
N GLN A 43 -49.45 -37.85 67.69
CA GLN A 43 -48.62 -39.05 67.58
C GLN A 43 -47.40 -38.81 66.66
N PRO A 44 -46.21 -39.39 66.96
CA PRO A 44 -45.01 -39.28 66.12
C PRO A 44 -45.16 -39.80 64.68
N ALA A 45 -46.24 -40.53 64.38
CA ALA A 45 -46.53 -41.11 63.08
C ALA A 45 -46.99 -40.08 62.03
N ASP A 46 -47.58 -38.95 62.43
CA ASP A 46 -48.10 -37.93 61.48
C ASP A 46 -46.96 -37.16 60.76
N GLY A 47 -45.77 -37.08 61.37
CA GLY A 47 -44.59 -36.46 60.77
C GLY A 47 -44.07 -37.20 59.52
N VAL A 48 -44.36 -38.49 59.38
CA VAL A 48 -43.92 -39.32 58.25
C VAL A 48 -44.73 -39.03 56.98
N VAL A 49 -46.03 -38.76 57.11
CA VAL A 49 -46.90 -38.45 55.96
C VAL A 49 -46.53 -37.08 55.37
N ILE A 50 -46.25 -36.10 56.23
CA ILE A 50 -45.83 -34.72 55.88
C ILE A 50 -44.52 -34.72 55.07
N THR A 51 -43.56 -35.55 55.46
CA THR A 51 -42.25 -35.64 54.77
C THR A 51 -42.34 -36.44 53.48
N GLY A 52 -43.16 -37.50 53.45
CA GLY A 52 -43.43 -38.30 52.26
C GLY A 52 -44.10 -37.49 51.13
N VAL A 53 -45.02 -36.58 51.44
CA VAL A 53 -45.67 -35.72 50.43
C VAL A 53 -44.66 -34.76 49.79
N ARG A 54 -43.74 -34.19 50.58
CA ARG A 54 -42.69 -33.28 50.05
C ARG A 54 -41.71 -34.00 49.13
N THR A 55 -41.25 -35.19 49.51
CA THR A 55 -40.31 -35.97 48.70
C THR A 55 -40.96 -36.43 47.39
N MET A 56 -42.24 -36.82 47.43
CA MET A 56 -43.00 -37.19 46.23
C MET A 56 -43.16 -36.01 45.27
N LEU A 57 -43.50 -34.83 45.77
CA LEU A 57 -43.58 -33.62 44.94
C LEU A 57 -42.22 -33.30 44.31
N VAL A 58 -41.14 -33.23 45.11
CA VAL A 58 -39.79 -32.99 44.59
C VAL A 58 -39.40 -34.00 43.51
N ALA A 59 -39.72 -35.29 43.68
CA ALA A 59 -39.47 -36.31 42.69
C ALA A 59 -40.25 -36.06 41.38
N LEU A 60 -41.51 -35.64 41.45
CA LEU A 60 -42.29 -35.25 40.28
C LEU A 60 -41.69 -34.05 39.56
N GLY A 61 -41.28 -33.02 40.31
CA GLY A 61 -40.61 -31.83 39.75
C GLY A 61 -39.30 -32.19 39.02
N ALA A 62 -38.48 -33.04 39.63
CA ALA A 62 -37.24 -33.52 39.03
C ALA A 62 -37.51 -34.32 37.73
N GLY A 63 -38.55 -35.17 37.72
CA GLY A 63 -38.97 -35.92 36.54
C GLY A 63 -39.40 -35.01 35.39
N VAL A 64 -40.14 -33.94 35.66
CA VAL A 64 -40.55 -32.96 34.63
C VAL A 64 -39.35 -32.23 34.05
N ILE A 65 -38.41 -31.78 34.88
CA ILE A 65 -37.19 -31.09 34.42
C ILE A 65 -36.34 -32.03 33.55
N ALA A 66 -36.13 -33.27 33.98
CA ALA A 66 -35.40 -34.27 33.21
C ALA A 66 -36.10 -34.57 31.87
N GLY A 67 -37.43 -34.70 31.86
CA GLY A 67 -38.22 -34.89 30.64
C GLY A 67 -38.10 -33.73 29.65
N ILE A 68 -38.14 -32.48 30.13
CA ILE A 68 -37.94 -31.29 29.30
C ILE A 68 -36.51 -31.25 28.75
N GLY A 69 -35.50 -31.56 29.57
CA GLY A 69 -34.10 -31.63 29.14
C GLY A 69 -33.89 -32.66 28.03
N LEU A 70 -34.42 -33.87 28.19
CA LEU A 70 -34.35 -34.93 27.18
C LEU A 70 -35.14 -34.57 25.91
N TYR A 71 -36.30 -33.92 26.03
CA TYR A 71 -37.06 -33.42 24.89
C TYR A 71 -36.27 -32.36 24.11
N TYR A 72 -35.61 -31.44 24.81
CA TYR A 72 -34.79 -30.41 24.18
C TYR A 72 -33.56 -31.01 23.49
N THR A 73 -32.84 -31.91 24.16
CA THR A 73 -31.66 -32.61 23.59
C THR A 73 -32.04 -33.43 22.36
N SER A 74 -33.13 -34.19 22.41
CA SER A 74 -33.62 -34.96 21.26
C SER A 74 -34.04 -34.08 20.08
N ARG A 75 -34.57 -32.87 20.33
CA ARG A 75 -34.84 -31.85 19.30
C ARG A 75 -33.56 -31.22 18.74
N ASN A 76 -32.55 -31.01 19.58
CA ASN A 76 -31.29 -30.37 19.19
C ASN A 76 -30.50 -31.19 18.16
N HIS A 77 -30.56 -32.52 18.23
CA HIS A 77 -29.84 -33.40 17.30
C HIS A 77 -30.29 -33.23 15.84
N LYS A 78 -31.56 -32.88 15.58
CA LYS A 78 -32.03 -32.63 14.20
C LYS A 78 -31.52 -31.30 13.65
N LEU A 79 -31.51 -30.25 14.49
CA LEU A 79 -30.99 -28.94 14.10
C LEU A 79 -29.47 -28.99 13.87
N ALA A 80 -28.75 -29.77 14.69
CA ALA A 80 -27.31 -29.98 14.51
C ALA A 80 -27.00 -30.65 13.16
N GLN A 81 -27.79 -31.65 12.75
CA GLN A 81 -27.61 -32.31 11.44
C GLN A 81 -27.81 -31.36 10.26
N GLU A 82 -28.78 -30.46 10.34
CA GLU A 82 -29.00 -29.43 9.30
C GLU A 82 -27.82 -28.45 9.24
N GLN A 83 -27.30 -28.03 10.38
CA GLN A 83 -26.10 -27.19 10.46
C GLN A 83 -24.88 -27.87 9.84
N PHE A 84 -24.68 -29.17 10.07
CA PHE A 84 -23.56 -29.90 9.47
C PHE A 84 -23.60 -29.90 7.93
N LYS A 85 -24.80 -30.04 7.33
CA LYS A 85 -24.96 -29.97 5.87
C LYS A 85 -24.63 -28.58 5.33
N HIS A 86 -25.07 -27.52 6.01
CA HIS A 86 -24.73 -26.15 5.61
C HIS A 86 -23.23 -25.84 5.75
N THR A 87 -22.60 -26.29 6.83
CA THR A 87 -21.14 -26.12 7.03
C THR A 87 -20.34 -26.87 5.97
N GLN A 88 -20.77 -28.07 5.56
CA GLN A 88 -20.13 -28.80 4.46
C GLN A 88 -20.27 -28.06 3.12
N GLN A 89 -21.47 -27.58 2.78
CA GLN A 89 -21.68 -26.78 1.56
C GLN A 89 -20.85 -25.49 1.57
N GLN A 90 -20.77 -24.81 2.72
CA GLN A 90 -19.92 -23.64 2.88
C GLN A 90 -18.45 -23.95 2.67
N PHE A 91 -17.99 -25.13 3.12
CA PHE A 91 -16.62 -25.56 2.93
C PHE A 91 -16.29 -25.73 1.44
N GLU A 92 -17.16 -26.41 0.67
CA GLU A 92 -16.99 -26.59 -0.78
C GLU A 92 -17.00 -25.26 -1.54
N LEU A 93 -17.95 -24.37 -1.23
CA LEU A 93 -18.00 -23.03 -1.82
C LEU A 93 -16.74 -22.21 -1.47
N SER A 94 -16.24 -22.31 -0.24
CA SER A 94 -15.03 -21.58 0.18
C SER A 94 -13.78 -22.06 -0.56
N GLN A 95 -13.67 -23.36 -0.84
CA GLN A 95 -12.55 -23.91 -1.61
C GLN A 95 -12.59 -23.44 -3.07
N ALA A 96 -13.77 -23.42 -3.67
CA ALA A 96 -13.94 -22.89 -5.02
C ALA A 96 -13.57 -21.39 -5.10
N GLN A 97 -13.95 -20.61 -4.08
CA GLN A 97 -13.55 -19.19 -3.97
C GLN A 97 -12.04 -19.02 -3.81
N PHE A 98 -11.39 -19.90 -3.04
CA PHE A 98 -9.94 -19.85 -2.88
C PHE A 98 -9.19 -20.09 -4.21
N TYR A 99 -9.66 -21.04 -5.02
CA TYR A 99 -9.09 -21.29 -6.35
C TYR A 99 -9.23 -20.08 -7.29
N LEU A 100 -10.41 -19.45 -7.34
CA LEU A 100 -10.64 -18.24 -8.13
C LEU A 100 -9.78 -17.07 -7.65
N ALA A 101 -9.65 -16.89 -6.34
CA ALA A 101 -8.79 -15.86 -5.76
C ALA A 101 -7.32 -16.07 -6.17
N GLN A 102 -6.83 -17.32 -6.12
CA GLN A 102 -5.46 -17.63 -6.52
C GLN A 102 -5.21 -17.33 -8.01
N ASP A 103 -6.18 -17.62 -8.87
CA ASP A 103 -6.09 -17.28 -10.30
C ASP A 103 -6.04 -15.77 -10.53
N GLN A 104 -6.91 -15.02 -9.83
CA GLN A 104 -6.88 -13.56 -9.86
C GLN A 104 -5.52 -12.98 -9.41
N PHE A 105 -4.89 -13.57 -8.39
CA PHE A 105 -3.54 -13.16 -7.96
C PHE A 105 -2.47 -13.45 -9.02
N ARG A 106 -2.56 -14.57 -9.74
CA ARG A 106 -1.63 -14.86 -10.84
C ARG A 106 -1.75 -13.83 -11.96
N HIS A 107 -2.98 -13.46 -12.32
CA HIS A 107 -3.21 -12.40 -13.31
C HIS A 107 -2.69 -11.04 -12.84
N ALA A 108 -2.96 -10.66 -11.60
CA ALA A 108 -2.44 -9.41 -11.02
C ALA A 108 -0.91 -9.38 -10.99
N GLN A 109 -0.25 -10.48 -10.63
CA GLN A 109 1.21 -10.57 -10.63
C GLN A 109 1.79 -10.50 -12.05
N SER A 110 1.17 -11.19 -13.01
CA SER A 110 1.59 -11.15 -14.41
C SER A 110 1.50 -9.71 -14.97
N GLN A 111 0.41 -9.00 -14.70
CA GLN A 111 0.23 -7.60 -15.10
C GLN A 111 1.27 -6.68 -14.44
N ALA A 112 1.48 -6.79 -13.13
CA ALA A 112 2.46 -5.98 -12.42
C ALA A 112 3.88 -6.15 -13.00
N SER A 113 4.23 -7.35 -13.46
CA SER A 113 5.52 -7.59 -14.12
C SER A 113 5.64 -6.90 -15.49
N HIS A 114 4.54 -6.87 -16.27
CA HIS A 114 4.50 -6.15 -17.54
C HIS A 114 4.60 -4.64 -17.34
N ASP A 115 3.92 -4.12 -16.33
CA ASP A 115 3.90 -2.69 -16.02
C ASP A 115 5.28 -2.21 -15.57
N ARG A 116 5.97 -2.97 -14.71
CA ARG A 116 7.35 -2.65 -14.30
C ARG A 116 8.31 -2.52 -15.47
N LYS A 117 8.16 -3.33 -16.53
CA LYS A 117 9.03 -3.23 -17.70
C LYS A 117 8.71 -1.97 -18.52
N LYS A 118 7.43 -1.65 -18.68
CA LYS A 118 7.00 -0.42 -19.35
C LYS A 118 7.48 0.81 -18.57
N ASP A 119 7.36 0.81 -17.25
CA ASP A 119 7.79 1.90 -16.39
C ASP A 119 9.29 2.14 -16.49
N ARG A 120 10.11 1.08 -16.51
CA ARG A 120 11.56 1.19 -16.70
C ARG A 120 11.92 1.81 -18.04
N ILE A 121 11.32 1.32 -19.13
CA ILE A 121 11.55 1.85 -20.48
C ILE A 121 11.08 3.31 -20.55
N ALA A 122 9.94 3.64 -19.95
CA ALA A 122 9.44 5.01 -19.90
C ALA A 122 10.37 5.95 -19.11
N GLN A 123 10.91 5.49 -17.98
CA GLN A 123 11.90 6.24 -17.20
C GLN A 123 13.20 6.45 -17.96
N GLU A 124 13.69 5.42 -18.66
CA GLU A 124 14.89 5.49 -19.51
C GLU A 124 14.69 6.48 -20.65
N MET A 125 13.59 6.38 -21.41
CA MET A 125 13.25 7.33 -22.48
C MET A 125 13.14 8.77 -21.96
N THR A 126 12.52 8.96 -20.79
CA THR A 126 12.40 10.30 -20.17
C THR A 126 13.76 10.85 -19.80
N ARG A 127 14.65 10.01 -19.25
CA ARG A 127 16.01 10.41 -18.90
C ARG A 127 16.81 10.80 -20.15
N GLU A 128 16.73 10.01 -21.23
CA GLU A 128 17.40 10.32 -22.50
C GLU A 128 16.88 11.61 -23.13
N ALA A 129 15.56 11.84 -23.10
CA ALA A 129 14.96 13.09 -23.57
C ALA A 129 15.49 14.30 -22.79
N GLN A 130 15.55 14.22 -21.46
CA GLN A 130 16.10 15.30 -20.63
C GLN A 130 17.58 15.58 -20.91
N VAL A 131 18.39 14.54 -21.14
CA VAL A 131 19.80 14.71 -21.52
C VAL A 131 19.90 15.44 -22.85
N THR A 132 19.10 15.04 -23.83
CA THR A 132 19.05 15.67 -25.16
C THR A 132 18.63 17.14 -25.06
N GLU A 133 17.60 17.45 -24.27
CA GLU A 133 17.15 18.82 -24.05
C GLU A 133 18.22 19.70 -23.41
N ARG A 134 18.91 19.21 -22.37
CA ARG A 134 20.01 19.93 -21.73
C ARG A 134 21.20 20.13 -22.67
N TYR A 135 21.49 19.14 -23.50
CA TYR A 135 22.52 19.24 -24.53
C TYR A 135 22.19 20.35 -25.54
N VAL A 136 20.98 20.34 -26.11
CA VAL A 136 20.52 21.38 -27.05
C VAL A 136 20.55 22.77 -26.39
N ALA A 137 20.12 22.89 -25.14
CA ALA A 137 20.17 24.14 -24.40
C ALA A 137 21.61 24.64 -24.20
N ALA A 138 22.54 23.75 -23.82
CA ALA A 138 23.95 24.12 -23.66
C ALA A 138 24.59 24.56 -24.98
N ILE A 139 24.30 23.88 -26.10
CA ILE A 139 24.80 24.28 -27.42
C ILE A 139 24.29 25.68 -27.80
N LYS A 140 23.03 26.00 -27.54
CA LYS A 140 22.49 27.35 -27.79
C LYS A 140 23.21 28.42 -26.96
N LEU A 141 23.46 28.15 -25.68
CA LEU A 141 24.19 29.06 -24.80
C LEU A 141 25.66 29.21 -25.20
N LEU A 142 26.27 28.17 -25.79
CA LEU A 142 27.64 28.23 -26.30
C LEU A 142 27.80 29.22 -27.46
N ALA A 143 26.73 29.41 -28.25
CA ALA A 143 26.66 30.38 -29.33
C ALA A 143 26.24 31.80 -28.87
N SER A 144 26.08 32.03 -27.56
CA SER A 144 25.68 33.33 -27.03
C SER A 144 26.79 34.38 -27.17
N ASP A 145 26.40 35.64 -27.37
CA ASP A 145 27.32 36.77 -27.36
C ASP A 145 27.85 37.09 -25.96
N LYS A 146 27.18 36.59 -24.91
CA LYS A 146 27.56 36.82 -23.50
C LYS A 146 28.51 35.75 -22.99
N GLN A 147 29.68 36.19 -22.52
CA GLN A 147 30.71 35.32 -21.95
C GLN A 147 30.20 34.40 -20.82
N THR A 148 29.42 34.92 -19.86
CA THR A 148 28.90 34.13 -18.74
C THR A 148 28.00 32.97 -19.18
N GLU A 149 27.20 33.18 -20.23
CA GLU A 149 26.34 32.12 -20.79
C GLU A 149 27.18 31.03 -21.46
N ARG A 150 28.26 31.42 -22.17
CA ARG A 150 29.20 30.49 -22.81
C ARG A 150 29.99 29.66 -21.80
N LEU A 151 30.53 30.29 -20.74
CA LEU A 151 31.19 29.56 -19.66
C LEU A 151 30.23 28.56 -18.98
N GLY A 152 28.99 29.00 -18.73
CA GLY A 152 27.92 28.13 -18.23
C GLY A 152 27.64 26.94 -19.17
N ALA A 153 27.65 27.17 -20.49
CA ALA A 153 27.49 26.14 -21.50
C ALA A 153 28.62 25.11 -21.49
N VAL A 154 29.88 25.56 -21.46
CA VAL A 154 31.07 24.69 -21.40
C VAL A 154 31.01 23.76 -20.18
N HIS A 155 30.69 24.31 -19.00
CA HIS A 155 30.56 23.50 -17.78
C HIS A 155 29.32 22.59 -17.79
N SER A 156 28.22 23.02 -18.41
CA SER A 156 27.04 22.18 -18.58
C SER A 156 27.33 20.98 -19.48
N LEU A 157 28.03 21.21 -20.61
CA LEU A 157 28.50 20.15 -21.50
C LEU A 157 29.48 19.21 -20.80
N HIS A 158 30.39 19.73 -19.97
CA HIS A 158 31.25 18.90 -19.14
C HIS A 158 30.43 17.98 -18.23
N ARG A 159 29.43 18.50 -17.51
CA ARG A 159 28.58 17.68 -16.63
C ARG A 159 27.83 16.60 -17.41
N ILE A 160 27.26 16.95 -18.56
CA ILE A 160 26.58 15.99 -19.44
C ILE A 160 27.54 14.88 -19.90
N ALA A 161 28.78 15.22 -20.25
CA ALA A 161 29.80 14.25 -20.68
C ALA A 161 30.30 13.31 -19.55
N LEU A 162 30.14 13.72 -18.29
CA LEU A 162 30.37 12.87 -17.13
C LEU A 162 29.18 11.94 -16.89
N ASP A 163 27.96 12.47 -16.98
CA ASP A 163 26.71 11.73 -16.74
C ASP A 163 26.37 10.73 -17.87
N SER A 164 26.79 11.02 -19.10
CA SER A 164 26.57 10.19 -20.30
C SER A 164 27.90 9.86 -20.99
N PRO A 165 28.53 8.71 -20.67
CA PRO A 165 29.76 8.26 -21.34
C PRO A 165 29.59 8.10 -22.85
N ARG A 166 28.37 7.74 -23.31
CA ARG A 166 28.03 7.58 -24.74
C ARG A 166 28.19 8.89 -25.51
N ASP A 167 27.85 10.02 -24.90
CA ASP A 167 27.85 11.34 -25.58
C ASP A 167 29.17 12.10 -25.40
N ARG A 168 30.06 11.60 -24.53
CA ARG A 168 31.32 12.25 -24.16
C ARG A 168 32.18 12.60 -25.37
N ASN A 169 32.38 11.66 -26.29
CA ASN A 169 33.25 11.87 -27.45
C ASN A 169 32.69 12.94 -28.39
N THR A 170 31.38 12.98 -28.58
CA THR A 170 30.71 14.04 -29.36
C THR A 170 30.90 15.40 -28.69
N ILE A 171 30.77 15.47 -27.36
CA ILE A 171 30.98 16.72 -26.60
C ILE A 171 32.44 17.20 -26.71
N ILE A 172 33.42 16.29 -26.62
CA ILE A 172 34.84 16.63 -26.82
C ILE A 172 35.04 17.27 -28.20
N GLN A 173 34.48 16.68 -29.25
CA GLN A 173 34.61 17.21 -30.62
C GLN A 173 33.99 18.60 -30.75
N VAL A 174 32.79 18.81 -30.21
CA VAL A 174 32.14 20.13 -30.23
C VAL A 174 32.98 21.18 -29.52
N LEU A 175 33.51 20.88 -28.32
CA LEU A 175 34.34 21.83 -27.58
C LEU A 175 35.69 22.09 -28.27
N THR A 176 36.29 21.08 -28.91
CA THR A 176 37.52 21.26 -29.70
C THR A 176 37.28 22.16 -30.93
N VAL A 177 36.14 22.02 -31.61
CA VAL A 177 35.77 22.92 -32.72
C VAL A 177 35.55 24.34 -32.21
N PHE A 178 34.85 24.49 -31.08
CA PHE A 178 34.62 25.77 -30.43
C PHE A 178 35.93 26.47 -30.04
N GLU A 179 36.89 25.76 -29.43
CA GLU A 179 38.22 26.28 -29.11
C GLU A 179 38.93 26.81 -30.37
N ARG A 180 38.90 26.02 -31.45
CA ARG A 180 39.50 26.41 -32.72
C ARG A 180 38.86 27.66 -33.30
N GLU A 181 37.53 27.77 -33.23
CA GLU A 181 36.79 28.94 -33.70
C GLU A 181 37.15 30.19 -32.89
N VAL A 182 37.13 30.10 -31.56
CA VAL A 182 37.50 31.20 -30.66
C VAL A 182 38.95 31.63 -30.89
N ARG A 183 39.87 30.67 -31.03
CA ARG A 183 41.29 30.92 -31.32
C ARG A 183 41.47 31.70 -32.62
N LEU A 184 40.82 31.26 -33.70
CA LEU A 184 40.89 31.93 -34.99
C LEU A 184 40.33 33.35 -34.93
N GLU A 185 39.25 33.57 -34.18
CA GLU A 185 38.67 34.90 -34.02
C GLU A 185 39.60 35.85 -33.24
N ILE A 186 40.24 35.37 -32.16
CA ILE A 186 41.24 36.13 -31.41
C ILE A 186 42.42 36.50 -32.30
N ASP A 187 42.96 35.54 -33.04
CA ASP A 187 44.14 35.75 -33.88
C ASP A 187 43.82 36.72 -35.05
N TYR A 188 42.62 36.63 -35.63
CA TYR A 188 42.14 37.58 -36.65
C TYR A 188 42.00 39.00 -36.09
N ARG A 189 41.37 39.16 -34.91
CA ARG A 189 41.22 40.49 -34.28
C ARG A 189 42.57 41.12 -33.91
N LYS A 190 43.54 40.34 -33.43
CA LYS A 190 44.91 40.84 -33.17
C LYS A 190 45.60 41.33 -34.43
N ALA A 191 45.47 40.61 -35.55
CA ALA A 191 46.02 41.03 -36.84
C ALA A 191 45.38 42.35 -37.31
N LEU A 192 44.05 42.45 -37.18
CA LEU A 192 43.27 43.64 -37.51
C LEU A 192 43.72 44.87 -36.72
N GLU A 193 43.93 44.71 -35.41
CA GLU A 193 44.41 45.78 -34.54
C GLU A 193 45.84 46.21 -34.90
N ALA A 194 46.71 45.27 -35.28
CA ALA A 194 48.06 45.57 -35.73
C ALA A 194 48.07 46.40 -37.04
N GLU A 195 47.22 46.04 -38.01
CA GLU A 195 47.06 46.80 -39.27
C GLU A 195 46.49 48.20 -39.02
N ARG A 196 45.48 48.30 -38.16
CA ARG A 196 44.90 49.60 -37.75
C ARG A 196 45.93 50.49 -37.08
N ASN A 197 46.77 49.95 -36.20
CA ASN A 197 47.84 50.69 -35.53
C ASN A 197 48.94 51.14 -36.49
N GLN A 198 49.08 50.50 -37.65
CA GLN A 198 49.98 50.90 -38.74
C GLN A 198 49.37 51.96 -39.67
N GLY A 199 48.19 52.49 -39.36
CA GLY A 199 47.52 53.52 -40.15
C GLY A 199 46.87 53.02 -41.44
N TYR A 200 46.73 51.70 -41.59
CA TYR A 200 46.01 51.13 -42.73
C TYR A 200 44.50 51.33 -42.55
N ASN A 201 43.80 51.64 -43.64
CA ASN A 201 42.35 51.77 -43.61
C ASN A 201 41.72 50.37 -43.68
N VAL A 202 41.44 49.82 -42.50
CA VAL A 202 40.91 48.47 -42.35
C VAL A 202 39.40 48.48 -42.62
N ILE A 203 38.96 47.75 -43.65
CA ILE A 203 37.54 47.48 -43.86
C ILE A 203 37.15 46.36 -42.89
N GLU A 204 36.33 46.66 -41.89
CA GLU A 204 35.81 45.65 -40.97
C GLU A 204 34.98 44.62 -41.77
N GLY A 205 35.42 43.36 -41.77
CA GLY A 205 34.65 42.25 -42.33
C GLY A 205 33.38 41.97 -41.51
N PRO A 206 32.57 40.97 -41.90
CA PRO A 206 31.43 40.53 -41.10
C PRO A 206 31.93 39.78 -39.85
N ILE A 207 32.47 40.53 -38.90
CA ILE A 207 32.84 40.03 -37.59
C ILE A 207 31.55 39.99 -36.78
N GLY A 208 31.17 38.82 -36.26
CA GLY A 208 30.01 38.71 -35.38
C GLY A 208 30.14 39.65 -34.17
N ASP A 209 29.02 40.11 -33.64
CA ASP A 209 28.99 40.98 -32.43
C ASP A 209 29.62 40.31 -31.19
N ARG A 210 29.74 38.98 -31.23
CA ARG A 210 30.41 38.17 -30.24
C ARG A 210 31.86 38.64 -30.02
N ARG A 211 32.21 38.95 -28.77
CA ARG A 211 33.62 39.11 -28.38
C ARG A 211 34.19 37.77 -27.94
N PRO A 212 35.26 37.25 -28.58
CA PRO A 212 35.90 36.02 -28.18
C PRO A 212 36.69 36.28 -26.89
N SER A 213 36.56 35.39 -25.91
CA SER A 213 37.25 35.51 -24.62
C SER A 213 38.33 34.44 -24.50
N LEU A 214 39.50 34.84 -23.99
CA LEU A 214 40.56 33.90 -23.63
C LEU A 214 40.08 32.93 -22.53
N ASP A 215 39.26 33.42 -21.59
CA ASP A 215 38.71 32.60 -20.51
C ASP A 215 37.79 31.48 -21.03
N ASP A 216 37.02 31.75 -22.10
CA ASP A 216 36.16 30.73 -22.71
C ASP A 216 36.99 29.63 -23.35
N MET A 217 38.09 30.00 -24.00
CA MET A 217 39.03 29.08 -24.62
C MET A 217 39.74 28.24 -23.55
N GLU A 218 40.22 28.86 -22.47
CA GLU A 218 40.86 28.17 -21.36
C GLU A 218 39.91 27.20 -20.65
N ALA A 219 38.65 27.62 -20.42
CA ALA A 219 37.63 26.77 -19.82
C ALA A 219 37.31 25.56 -20.70
N ALA A 220 37.15 25.77 -22.02
CA ALA A 220 36.91 24.68 -22.96
C ALA A 220 38.09 23.71 -22.99
N GLN A 221 39.32 24.24 -23.10
CA GLN A 221 40.55 23.46 -23.15
C GLN A 221 40.70 22.57 -21.92
N TYR A 222 40.48 23.15 -20.73
CA TYR A 222 40.50 22.41 -19.47
C TYR A 222 39.50 21.24 -19.47
N VAL A 223 38.27 21.47 -19.94
CA VAL A 223 37.23 20.43 -20.02
C VAL A 223 37.63 19.36 -21.02
N VAL A 224 38.09 19.73 -22.21
CA VAL A 224 38.52 18.80 -23.26
C VAL A 224 39.65 17.90 -22.76
N ASP A 225 40.68 18.48 -22.14
CA ASP A 225 41.82 17.72 -21.61
C ASP A 225 41.40 16.75 -20.51
N ARG A 226 40.52 17.21 -19.61
CA ARG A 226 39.96 16.37 -18.55
C ARG A 226 39.15 15.20 -19.12
N LEU A 227 38.26 15.45 -20.07
CA LEU A 227 37.43 14.41 -20.70
C LEU A 227 38.27 13.40 -21.50
N LYS A 228 39.28 13.87 -22.25
CA LYS A 228 40.27 13.00 -22.93
C LYS A 228 41.08 12.17 -21.94
N GLY A 229 41.39 12.71 -20.76
CA GLY A 229 42.04 11.98 -19.68
C GLY A 229 41.19 10.81 -19.18
N ILE A 230 39.90 11.03 -18.96
CA ILE A 230 38.96 9.99 -18.53
C ILE A 230 38.83 8.90 -19.60
N ASN A 231 38.70 9.28 -20.89
CA ASN A 231 38.54 8.30 -21.97
C ASN A 231 39.75 7.37 -22.13
N ARG A 232 40.97 7.91 -22.01
CA ARG A 232 42.20 7.10 -22.01
C ARG A 232 42.29 6.17 -20.80
N GLY A 233 41.69 6.54 -19.67
CA GLY A 233 41.63 5.70 -18.47
C GLY A 233 40.67 4.51 -18.63
N SER A 234 39.50 4.73 -19.24
CA SER A 234 38.54 3.63 -19.49
C SER A 234 39.05 2.62 -20.51
N GLU A 235 39.67 3.07 -21.59
CA GLU A 235 40.22 2.17 -22.64
C GLU A 235 41.32 1.24 -22.11
N ARG A 236 42.08 1.66 -21.10
CA ARG A 236 43.12 0.84 -20.45
C ARG A 236 42.59 -0.14 -19.40
N ALA A 237 41.39 0.09 -18.88
CA ALA A 237 40.77 -0.79 -17.89
C ALA A 237 40.02 -1.95 -18.55
N GLU A 238 39.69 -1.83 -19.83
CA GLU A 238 39.01 -2.85 -20.64
C GLU A 238 39.98 -3.73 -21.45
N SER A 239 41.28 -3.40 -21.48
CA SER A 239 42.36 -4.16 -22.11
C SER A 239 43.09 -5.08 -21.13
#